data_AF-A0A010K2W1-F1
#
_entry.id   AF-A0A010K2W1-F1
#
_cell.length_a   1.000
_cell.length_b   1.000
_cell.length_c   1.000
_cell.angle_alpha   90.00
_cell.angle_beta   90.00
_cell.angle_gamma   90.00
#
_symmetry.space_group_name_H-M   'P 1'
#
loop_
_entity.id
_entity.type
_entity.pdbx_description
1 polymer ?
#
loop_
_entity_poly.entity_id
_entity_poly.type
_entity_poly.pdbx_seq_one_letter_code
_entity_poly.pdbx_strand_id
1 'polypeptide(L)'
;MNMIEIFKRKTTQVSRLNMKKTFISIFLLSTIIFSFNLYANGDTFEVSAKCKDEYNSSCDIVRTVNAQNEIVIKGVKLLNISKINQNLYKVKTSCGSPCSVTLFYSQNKEDSTDEFIAIDNKNNCLIESDSEKKIIYARKLFTNKARKIVNLKTKEFNSLIQRFDYYSYFKNMSSFLPDGSLNLIANNESTILANKKIANPCGE
;
A
#
# COMPACT_ATOMS: atom_id res chain seq x y z
N MET A 1 -32.12 27.56 42.87
CA MET A 1 -31.64 26.46 43.74
C MET A 1 -32.68 26.21 44.80
N ASN A 2 -33.27 25.01 44.78
CA ASN A 2 -33.95 24.25 45.84
C ASN A 2 -34.73 23.17 45.08
N MET A 3 -34.21 21.98 44.80
CA MET A 3 -33.46 21.03 45.63
C MET A 3 -34.24 20.66 46.90
N ILE A 4 -34.64 19.37 46.92
CA ILE A 4 -34.90 18.55 48.10
C ILE A 4 -36.32 18.67 48.66
N GLU A 5 -37.18 17.78 48.15
CA GLU A 5 -38.35 17.12 48.76
C GLU A 5 -39.26 16.80 47.57
N ILE A 6 -39.39 15.57 47.09
CA ILE A 6 -40.23 14.55 47.71
C ILE A 6 -39.67 13.20 47.26
N PHE A 7 -38.78 12.65 48.09
CA PHE A 7 -38.50 11.22 48.12
C PHE A 7 -39.26 10.67 49.33
N LYS A 8 -39.96 9.55 49.11
CA LYS A 8 -40.45 8.57 50.10
C LYS A 8 -41.92 8.65 50.52
N ARG A 9 -42.46 7.43 50.57
CA ARG A 9 -43.70 6.92 51.16
C ARG A 9 -44.93 7.17 50.27
N LYS A 10 -45.75 6.17 49.96
CA LYS A 10 -45.93 4.87 50.61
C LYS A 10 -46.69 3.94 49.67
N THR A 11 -46.22 2.70 49.64
CA THR A 11 -46.89 1.47 49.23
C THR A 11 -48.39 1.42 49.56
N THR A 12 -49.23 1.23 48.55
CA THR A 12 -50.62 0.74 48.59
C THR A 12 -50.91 0.33 47.13
N GLN A 13 -51.35 -0.85 46.73
CA GLN A 13 -51.98 -1.99 47.37
C GLN A 13 -51.72 -3.18 46.44
N VAL A 14 -51.25 -4.30 46.98
CA VAL A 14 -51.17 -5.57 46.24
C VAL A 14 -52.49 -6.30 46.41
N SER A 15 -53.10 -6.59 45.26
CA SER A 15 -54.02 -7.70 44.96
C SER A 15 -55.32 -7.88 45.74
N ARG A 16 -56.44 -7.84 45.01
CA ARG A 16 -57.37 -8.98 44.98
C ARG A 16 -58.02 -9.10 43.60
N LEU A 17 -57.63 -10.17 42.92
CA LEU A 17 -58.20 -10.66 41.67
C LEU A 17 -59.69 -10.97 41.81
N ASN A 18 -60.45 -10.66 40.77
CA ASN A 18 -61.64 -11.44 40.43
C ASN A 18 -61.50 -11.89 38.97
N MET A 19 -61.20 -13.18 38.81
CA MET A 19 -60.99 -13.88 37.54
C MET A 19 -62.31 -13.98 36.77
N LYS A 20 -62.25 -13.72 35.46
CA LYS A 20 -62.97 -14.50 34.45
C LYS A 20 -62.37 -14.25 33.06
N LYS A 21 -61.67 -15.27 32.55
CA LYS A 21 -61.25 -15.49 31.15
C LYS A 21 -60.20 -14.46 30.66
N THR A 22 -59.00 -14.82 30.22
CA THR A 22 -58.74 -15.57 28.97
C THR A 22 -57.26 -16.03 28.97
N PHE A 23 -57.05 -17.33 28.72
CA PHE A 23 -55.87 -18.06 28.22
C PHE A 23 -54.51 -18.10 28.95
N ILE A 24 -54.06 -19.34 29.08
CA ILE A 24 -52.87 -19.89 29.74
C ILE A 24 -51.79 -20.17 28.68
N SER A 25 -50.54 -19.77 28.98
CA SER A 25 -49.25 -20.41 28.62
C SER A 25 -48.86 -20.40 27.12
N ILE A 26 -47.60 -20.18 26.72
CA ILE A 26 -46.35 -20.75 27.21
C ILE A 26 -45.18 -19.76 27.04
N PHE A 27 -44.39 -19.69 28.10
CA PHE A 27 -43.03 -19.18 28.21
C PHE A 27 -42.11 -19.99 27.28
N LEU A 28 -41.64 -19.40 26.17
CA LEU A 28 -40.54 -19.98 25.39
C LEU A 28 -39.78 -18.87 24.66
N LEU A 29 -38.47 -18.84 24.91
CA LEU A 29 -37.40 -18.21 24.13
C LEU A 29 -37.14 -16.72 24.35
N SER A 30 -36.49 -16.48 25.49
CA SER A 30 -35.23 -15.75 25.54
C SER A 30 -34.29 -16.11 24.36
N THR A 31 -34.30 -15.31 23.30
CA THR A 31 -33.18 -15.13 22.34
C THR A 31 -33.31 -13.70 21.82
N ILE A 32 -32.64 -12.72 22.44
CA ILE A 32 -31.38 -12.17 21.92
C ILE A 32 -31.30 -12.33 20.39
N ILE A 33 -31.70 -11.30 19.65
CA ILE A 33 -30.95 -10.91 18.46
C ILE A 33 -30.79 -9.40 18.53
N PHE A 34 -29.75 -8.98 19.25
CA PHE A 34 -29.03 -7.79 18.86
C PHE A 34 -28.66 -8.00 17.39
N SER A 35 -29.37 -7.38 16.46
CA SER A 35 -28.88 -7.22 15.10
C SER A 35 -27.77 -6.17 15.14
N PHE A 36 -26.64 -6.52 15.74
CA PHE A 36 -25.37 -5.96 15.31
C PHE A 36 -25.22 -6.43 13.87
N ASN A 37 -25.34 -5.51 12.91
CA ASN A 37 -24.69 -5.69 11.63
C ASN A 37 -23.17 -5.64 11.87
N LEU A 38 -22.62 -6.67 12.51
CA LEU A 38 -21.25 -7.06 12.26
C LEU A 38 -21.31 -7.81 10.94
N TYR A 39 -20.72 -7.22 9.91
CA TYR A 39 -20.01 -7.85 8.80
C TYR A 39 -20.05 -6.89 7.61
N ALA A 40 -19.13 -5.94 7.67
CA ALA A 40 -18.37 -5.57 6.50
C ALA A 40 -16.90 -5.49 6.94
N ASN A 41 -16.26 -6.64 7.14
CA ASN A 41 -14.84 -6.74 6.80
C ASN A 41 -14.81 -6.56 5.28
N GLY A 42 -14.94 -5.32 4.79
CA GLY A 42 -14.52 -5.01 3.43
C GLY A 42 -13.07 -5.46 3.33
N ASP A 43 -12.69 -6.12 2.24
CA ASP A 43 -11.36 -6.68 2.12
C ASP A 43 -10.32 -5.57 2.36
N THR A 44 -9.75 -5.51 3.56
CA THR A 44 -8.84 -4.43 3.97
C THR A 44 -7.44 -4.89 3.66
N PHE A 45 -6.92 -4.47 2.50
CA PHE A 45 -5.51 -4.57 2.17
C PHE A 45 -4.77 -3.28 2.55
N GLU A 46 -3.81 -3.42 3.45
CA GLU A 46 -2.93 -2.34 3.88
C GLU A 46 -1.50 -2.84 4.05
N VAL A 47 -0.53 -1.97 3.79
CA VAL A 47 0.87 -2.17 4.17
C VAL A 47 1.29 -1.03 5.09
N SER A 48 1.81 -1.38 6.25
CA SER A 48 2.24 -0.46 7.30
C SER A 48 3.61 -0.84 7.85
N ALA A 49 4.14 -0.05 8.77
CA ALA A 49 5.39 -0.34 9.46
C ALA A 49 5.25 -0.23 10.97
N LYS A 50 5.96 -1.10 11.69
CA LYS A 50 6.14 -1.06 13.13
C LYS A 50 7.62 -0.81 13.43
N CYS A 51 7.96 0.42 13.80
CA CYS A 51 9.35 0.82 14.04
C CYS A 51 9.69 0.77 15.53
N LYS A 52 10.92 0.36 15.84
CA LYS A 52 11.47 0.29 17.20
C LYS A 52 12.03 1.62 17.70
N ASP A 53 12.19 2.57 16.79
CA ASP A 53 12.76 3.88 17.04
C ASP A 53 12.03 4.94 16.20
N GLU A 54 12.19 6.21 16.59
CA GLU A 54 11.55 7.37 15.94
C GLU A 54 12.22 7.74 14.60
N TYR A 55 13.40 7.19 14.33
CA TYR A 55 14.19 7.47 13.12
C TYR A 55 13.92 6.48 11.99
N ASN A 56 12.96 5.56 12.19
CA ASN A 56 12.63 4.49 11.26
C ASN A 56 13.85 3.62 10.90
N SER A 57 14.82 3.49 11.82
CA SER A 57 16.09 2.79 11.56
C SER A 57 15.94 1.27 11.65
N SER A 58 14.99 0.79 12.45
CA SER A 58 14.62 -0.62 12.56
C SER A 58 13.10 -0.78 12.58
N CYS A 59 12.53 -1.17 11.44
CA CYS A 59 11.09 -1.35 11.26
C CYS A 59 10.77 -2.74 10.72
N ASP A 60 9.68 -3.32 11.24
CA ASP A 60 9.03 -4.47 10.64
C ASP A 60 7.93 -3.95 9.71
N ILE A 61 7.93 -4.40 8.45
CA ILE A 61 6.87 -4.07 7.49
C ILE A 61 5.77 -5.12 7.63
N VAL A 62 4.55 -4.64 7.78
CA VAL A 62 3.38 -5.46 8.07
C VAL A 62 2.40 -5.36 6.91
N ARG A 63 2.05 -6.50 6.34
CA ARG A 63 0.91 -6.66 5.43
C ARG A 63 -0.31 -7.03 6.25
N THR A 64 -1.39 -6.27 6.10
CA THR A 64 -2.69 -6.56 6.69
C THR A 64 -3.66 -6.93 5.59
N VAL A 65 -4.28 -8.10 5.70
CA VAL A 65 -5.33 -8.58 4.80
C VAL A 65 -6.49 -9.06 5.65
N ASN A 66 -7.65 -8.42 5.54
CA ASN A 66 -8.88 -8.85 6.22
C ASN A 66 -8.69 -8.95 7.74
N ALA A 67 -8.05 -7.92 8.31
CA ALA A 67 -7.64 -7.83 9.72
C ALA A 67 -6.57 -8.85 10.19
N GLN A 68 -6.04 -9.68 9.29
CA GLN A 68 -4.94 -10.59 9.58
C GLN A 68 -3.62 -9.90 9.25
N ASN A 69 -2.71 -9.87 10.22
CA ASN A 69 -1.42 -9.21 10.10
C ASN A 69 -0.32 -10.24 9.83
N GLU A 70 0.54 -9.93 8.89
CA GLU A 70 1.72 -10.70 8.53
C GLU A 70 2.93 -9.77 8.49
N ILE A 71 4.04 -10.17 9.12
CA ILE A 71 5.30 -9.45 9.00
C ILE A 71 6.01 -9.96 7.74
N VAL A 72 6.09 -9.11 6.71
CA VAL A 72 6.67 -9.48 5.40
C VAL A 72 8.18 -9.21 5.33
N ILE A 73 8.68 -8.27 6.12
CA ILE A 73 10.13 -8.06 6.29
C ILE A 73 10.42 -7.47 7.68
N LYS A 74 11.56 -7.85 8.28
CA LYS A 74 11.92 -7.50 9.65
C LYS A 74 13.14 -6.58 9.72
N GLY A 75 13.13 -5.66 10.69
CA GLY A 75 14.30 -4.90 11.11
C GLY A 75 14.97 -4.06 10.03
N VAL A 76 14.22 -3.54 9.05
CA VAL A 76 14.75 -2.72 7.96
C VAL A 76 14.75 -1.25 8.30
N LYS A 77 15.69 -0.50 7.71
CA LYS A 77 15.61 0.96 7.69
C LYS A 77 14.53 1.37 6.68
N LEU A 78 13.42 1.89 7.17
CA LEU A 78 12.31 2.33 6.32
C LEU A 78 12.57 3.76 5.82
N LEU A 79 12.43 3.95 4.51
CA LEU A 79 12.51 5.27 3.88
C LEU A 79 11.12 5.83 3.59
N ASN A 80 10.23 5.01 3.04
CA ASN A 80 8.88 5.46 2.66
C ASN A 80 7.93 4.28 2.45
N ILE A 81 6.66 4.44 2.80
CA ILE A 81 5.55 3.61 2.33
C ILE A 81 4.57 4.50 1.57
N SER A 82 4.22 4.11 0.34
CA SER A 82 3.26 4.83 -0.50
C SER A 82 2.21 3.87 -1.03
N LYS A 83 0.93 4.20 -0.85
CA LYS A 83 -0.16 3.51 -1.54
C LYS A 83 -0.20 3.95 -3.00
N ILE A 84 -0.04 3.02 -3.93
CA ILE A 84 -0.04 3.29 -5.37
C ILE A 84 -1.46 3.27 -5.92
N ASN A 85 -2.24 2.24 -5.55
CA ASN A 85 -3.67 2.11 -5.81
C ASN A 85 -4.30 1.21 -4.73
N GLN A 86 -5.57 0.84 -4.88
CA GLN A 86 -6.28 0.02 -3.89
C GLN A 86 -5.60 -1.33 -3.61
N ASN A 87 -4.88 -1.89 -4.59
CA ASN A 87 -4.34 -3.24 -4.55
C ASN A 87 -2.80 -3.28 -4.55
N LEU A 88 -2.14 -2.12 -4.42
CA LEU A 88 -0.69 -2.03 -4.53
C LEU A 88 -0.10 -0.97 -3.60
N TYR A 89 0.87 -1.40 -2.80
CA TYR A 89 1.74 -0.53 -2.01
C TYR A 89 3.17 -0.62 -2.54
N LYS A 90 3.88 0.51 -2.48
CA LYS A 90 5.30 0.62 -2.74
C LYS A 90 6.01 0.96 -1.43
N VAL A 91 7.01 0.17 -1.07
CA VAL A 91 7.81 0.35 0.14
C VAL A 91 9.26 0.58 -0.30
N LYS A 92 9.86 1.68 0.14
CA LYS A 92 11.27 1.96 -0.04
C LYS A 92 12.00 1.69 1.27
N THR A 93 12.99 0.82 1.23
CA THR A 93 13.85 0.50 2.37
C THR A 93 15.31 0.70 2.00
N SER A 94 16.16 0.74 3.02
CA SER A 94 17.61 0.71 2.86
C SER A 94 18.18 -0.49 3.61
N CYS A 95 19.15 -1.16 2.98
CA CYS A 95 19.95 -2.21 3.61
C CYS A 95 21.36 -1.74 4.00
N GLY A 96 21.58 -0.42 4.04
CA GLY A 96 22.89 0.23 4.21
C GLY A 96 23.19 1.19 3.07
N SER A 97 24.32 1.89 3.12
CA SER A 97 24.78 2.70 1.98
C SER A 97 25.67 1.84 1.08
N PRO A 98 25.47 1.77 -0.25
CA PRO A 98 24.51 2.54 -1.08
C PRO A 98 23.18 1.80 -1.35
N CYS A 99 22.89 0.71 -0.65
CA CYS A 99 21.73 -0.15 -0.89
C CYS A 99 20.39 0.50 -0.54
N SER A 100 19.54 0.71 -1.56
CA SER A 100 18.11 0.95 -1.39
C SER A 100 17.32 0.03 -2.31
N VAL A 101 16.30 -0.60 -1.74
CA VAL A 101 15.42 -1.53 -2.44
C VAL A 101 14.02 -0.92 -2.50
N THR A 102 13.37 -1.03 -3.65
CA THR A 102 11.94 -0.75 -3.79
C THR A 102 11.18 -2.06 -3.85
N LEU A 103 10.30 -2.27 -2.88
CA LEU A 103 9.43 -3.42 -2.75
C LEU A 103 8.00 -3.03 -3.14
N PHE A 104 7.29 -3.97 -3.77
CA PHE A 104 5.90 -3.84 -4.16
C PHE A 104 5.10 -4.96 -3.53
N TYR A 105 4.04 -4.59 -2.82
CA TYR A 105 3.16 -5.53 -2.14
C TYR A 105 1.75 -5.37 -2.67
N SER A 106 1.15 -6.49 -3.05
CA SER A 106 -0.29 -6.67 -3.20
C SER A 106 -0.81 -7.58 -2.09
N GLN A 107 -2.10 -7.88 -2.11
CA GLN A 107 -2.74 -8.73 -1.10
C GLN A 107 -2.03 -10.10 -0.93
N ASN A 108 -1.53 -10.69 -2.02
CA ASN A 108 -0.96 -12.04 -2.02
C ASN A 108 0.29 -12.21 -2.90
N LYS A 109 0.84 -11.11 -3.42
CA LYS A 109 2.05 -11.14 -4.27
C LYS A 109 3.00 -10.04 -3.89
N GLU A 110 4.27 -10.31 -4.13
CA GLU A 110 5.40 -9.45 -3.80
C GLU A 110 6.30 -9.34 -5.02
N ASP A 111 6.94 -8.20 -5.15
CA ASP A 111 7.87 -7.92 -6.22
C ASP A 111 8.90 -6.88 -5.74
N SER A 112 10.06 -6.82 -6.38
CA SER A 112 11.12 -5.91 -5.99
C SER A 112 11.96 -5.42 -7.16
N THR A 113 12.63 -4.31 -6.93
CA THR A 113 13.70 -3.82 -7.80
C THR A 113 14.65 -2.94 -6.99
N ASP A 114 15.94 -3.07 -7.28
CA ASP A 114 17.00 -2.26 -6.67
C ASP A 114 17.29 -1.01 -7.53
N GLU A 115 16.81 -0.99 -8.78
CA GLU A 115 17.10 0.05 -9.78
C GLU A 115 15.81 0.72 -10.30
N PHE A 116 14.93 1.08 -9.36
CA PHE A 116 13.63 1.71 -9.66
C PHE A 116 13.78 3.05 -10.40
N ILE A 117 13.07 3.19 -11.53
CA ILE A 117 12.95 4.46 -12.26
C ILE A 117 11.55 5.06 -12.11
N ALA A 118 10.51 4.32 -12.55
CA ALA A 118 9.14 4.80 -12.57
C ALA A 118 8.13 3.64 -12.51
N ILE A 119 6.88 3.92 -12.14
CA ILE A 119 5.78 2.97 -12.23
C ILE A 119 4.51 3.66 -12.74
N ASP A 120 3.81 2.98 -13.64
CA ASP A 120 2.45 3.34 -14.02
C ASP A 120 1.47 2.78 -12.98
N ASN A 121 0.81 3.67 -12.25
CA ASN A 121 -0.14 3.32 -11.20
C ASN A 121 -1.41 2.64 -11.75
N LYS A 122 -1.72 2.80 -13.05
CA LYS A 122 -2.91 2.24 -13.70
C LYS A 122 -2.71 0.79 -14.13
N ASN A 123 -1.58 0.49 -14.78
CA ASN A 123 -1.32 -0.83 -15.37
C ASN A 123 -0.23 -1.64 -14.65
N ASN A 124 0.34 -1.09 -13.56
CA ASN A 124 1.45 -1.68 -12.81
C ASN A 124 2.68 -1.94 -13.69
N CYS A 125 2.93 -1.07 -14.67
CA CYS A 125 4.11 -1.13 -15.53
C CYS A 125 5.30 -0.51 -14.79
N LEU A 126 6.26 -1.34 -14.40
CA LEU A 126 7.50 -0.94 -13.77
C LEU A 126 8.56 -0.65 -14.83
N ILE A 127 9.26 0.48 -14.64
CA ILE A 127 10.48 0.83 -15.35
C ILE A 127 11.65 0.73 -14.37
N GLU A 128 12.65 -0.05 -14.76
CA GLU A 128 13.86 -0.31 -13.98
C GLU A 128 15.07 -0.37 -14.91
N SER A 129 16.26 -0.13 -14.39
CA SER A 129 17.49 -0.38 -15.16
C SER A 129 18.24 -1.62 -14.70
N ASP A 130 19.16 -2.01 -15.56
CA ASP A 130 20.27 -2.90 -15.27
C ASP A 130 21.53 -2.11 -15.58
N SER A 131 22.10 -1.51 -14.54
CA SER A 131 23.23 -0.58 -14.65
C SER A 131 24.48 -1.27 -15.19
N GLU A 132 24.67 -2.55 -14.85
CA GLU A 132 25.77 -3.36 -15.37
C GLU A 132 25.66 -3.56 -16.88
N LYS A 133 24.47 -3.94 -17.37
CA LYS A 133 24.24 -4.16 -18.81
C LYS A 133 24.03 -2.85 -19.56
N LYS A 134 23.80 -1.74 -18.86
CA LYS A 134 23.45 -0.42 -19.41
C LYS A 134 22.15 -0.50 -20.22
N ILE A 135 21.12 -1.11 -19.65
CA ILE A 135 19.81 -1.33 -20.31
C ILE A 135 18.72 -0.83 -19.38
N ILE A 136 17.66 -0.24 -19.95
CA ILE A 136 16.41 0.01 -19.22
C ILE A 136 15.36 -0.98 -19.71
N TYR A 137 14.69 -1.60 -18.74
CA TYR A 137 13.63 -2.56 -18.94
C TYR A 137 12.29 -1.97 -18.53
N ALA A 138 11.24 -2.48 -19.17
CA ALA A 138 9.87 -2.37 -18.72
C ALA A 138 9.34 -3.77 -18.42
N ARG A 139 8.60 -3.92 -17.33
CA ARG A 139 7.86 -5.15 -17.03
C ARG A 139 6.60 -4.86 -16.25
N LYS A 140 5.59 -5.69 -16.41
CA LYS A 140 4.42 -5.66 -15.54
C LYS A 140 4.80 -6.29 -14.19
N LEU A 141 4.45 -5.63 -13.08
CA LEU A 141 4.66 -6.21 -11.75
C LEU A 141 4.01 -7.59 -11.65
N PHE A 142 4.63 -8.44 -10.83
CA PHE A 142 4.27 -9.83 -10.58
C PHE A 142 4.33 -10.71 -11.84
N THR A 143 5.16 -10.31 -12.80
CA THR A 143 5.48 -11.09 -14.00
C THR A 143 6.99 -11.09 -14.23
N ASN A 144 7.49 -12.20 -14.79
CA ASN A 144 8.91 -12.35 -15.14
C ASN A 144 9.20 -11.88 -16.58
N LYS A 145 8.26 -11.19 -17.23
CA LYS A 145 8.37 -10.78 -18.62
C LYS A 145 8.91 -9.36 -18.72
N ALA A 146 10.23 -9.24 -18.72
CA ALA A 146 10.92 -7.97 -18.93
C ALA A 146 11.19 -7.72 -20.43
N ARG A 147 10.90 -6.50 -20.88
CA ARG A 147 11.14 -6.01 -22.23
C ARG A 147 12.23 -4.96 -22.19
N LYS A 148 13.24 -5.09 -23.04
CA LYS A 148 14.25 -4.04 -23.26
C LYS A 148 13.58 -2.86 -23.95
N ILE A 149 13.61 -1.68 -23.35
CA ILE A 149 13.03 -0.45 -23.94
C ILE A 149 14.10 0.57 -24.35
N VAL A 150 15.26 0.56 -23.68
CA VAL A 150 16.39 1.45 -24.03
C VAL A 150 17.72 0.72 -23.85
N ASN A 151 18.64 0.95 -24.78
CA ASN A 151 20.04 0.59 -24.66
C ASN A 151 20.87 1.86 -24.41
N LEU A 152 21.45 2.00 -23.23
CA LEU A 152 22.19 3.21 -22.82
C LEU A 152 23.59 3.28 -23.46
N LYS A 153 23.98 2.31 -24.27
CA LYS A 153 25.24 2.33 -25.05
C LYS A 153 25.11 3.10 -26.37
N THR A 154 23.92 3.58 -26.72
CA THR A 154 23.71 4.36 -27.95
C THR A 154 24.17 5.79 -27.80
N LYS A 155 24.54 6.44 -28.92
CA LYS A 155 25.05 7.83 -28.95
C LYS A 155 24.18 8.84 -28.19
N GLU A 156 22.86 8.64 -28.16
CA GLU A 156 21.88 9.43 -27.40
C GLU A 156 22.24 9.60 -25.92
N PHE A 157 22.92 8.61 -25.32
CA PHE A 157 23.23 8.56 -23.88
C PHE A 157 24.73 8.67 -23.59
N ASN A 158 25.56 9.06 -24.57
CA ASN A 158 27.01 9.20 -24.37
C ASN A 158 27.38 10.30 -23.37
N SER A 159 26.48 11.26 -23.13
CA SER A 159 26.66 12.33 -22.14
C SER A 159 26.49 11.85 -20.69
N LEU A 160 25.93 10.65 -20.48
CA LEU A 160 25.81 10.07 -19.16
C LEU A 160 27.20 9.61 -18.70
N ILE A 161 27.77 10.35 -17.75
CA ILE A 161 29.02 9.97 -17.10
C ILE A 161 28.84 8.57 -16.50
N GLN A 162 29.86 7.73 -16.64
CA GLN A 162 29.80 6.36 -16.15
C GLN A 162 29.62 6.34 -14.62
N ARG A 163 28.42 5.96 -14.19
CA ARG A 163 28.08 5.68 -12.79
C ARG A 163 27.83 4.19 -12.61
N PHE A 164 27.93 3.72 -11.37
CA PHE A 164 27.51 2.37 -11.01
C PHE A 164 25.99 2.22 -10.95
N ASP A 165 25.25 3.34 -10.82
CA ASP A 165 23.81 3.41 -10.62
C ASP A 165 23.11 4.26 -11.70
N TYR A 166 23.03 3.77 -12.94
CA TYR A 166 22.42 4.50 -14.06
C TYR A 166 20.97 4.89 -13.79
N TYR A 167 20.21 4.11 -13.02
CA TYR A 167 18.84 4.47 -12.61
C TYR A 167 18.75 5.85 -11.95
N SER A 168 19.82 6.30 -11.27
CA SER A 168 19.86 7.59 -10.57
C SER A 168 19.66 8.79 -11.48
N TYR A 169 20.11 8.69 -12.73
CA TYR A 169 19.86 9.72 -13.75
C TYR A 169 18.39 9.84 -14.11
N PHE A 170 17.60 8.77 -13.98
CA PHE A 170 16.25 8.72 -14.51
C PHE A 170 15.16 8.84 -13.43
N LYS A 171 15.46 8.42 -12.19
CA LYS A 171 14.47 8.24 -11.11
C LYS A 171 13.75 9.51 -10.64
N ASN A 172 14.29 10.70 -10.93
CA ASN A 172 13.78 11.95 -10.40
C ASN A 172 12.71 12.59 -11.30
N MET A 173 12.94 12.58 -12.62
CA MET A 173 12.07 13.30 -13.57
C MET A 173 11.26 12.38 -14.48
N SER A 174 11.61 11.09 -14.57
CA SER A 174 10.87 10.15 -15.40
C SER A 174 9.49 9.85 -14.83
N SER A 175 8.47 9.86 -15.70
CA SER A 175 7.09 9.65 -15.29
C SER A 175 6.22 9.13 -16.43
N PHE A 176 5.11 8.48 -16.07
CA PHE A 176 4.08 8.11 -17.03
C PHE A 176 3.15 9.28 -17.29
N LEU A 177 2.83 9.49 -18.57
CA LEU A 177 1.84 10.44 -19.02
C LEU A 177 0.43 9.81 -18.95
N PRO A 178 -0.65 10.61 -18.95
CA PRO A 178 -2.02 10.10 -18.87
C PRO A 178 -2.41 9.12 -19.99
N ASP A 179 -1.75 9.19 -21.15
CA ASP A 179 -1.93 8.29 -22.29
C ASP A 179 -1.24 6.92 -22.09
N GLY A 180 -0.56 6.70 -20.96
CA GLY A 180 0.17 5.47 -20.64
C GLY A 180 1.56 5.40 -21.29
N SER A 181 2.00 6.44 -22.01
CA SER A 181 3.37 6.53 -22.49
C SER A 181 4.32 6.97 -21.37
N LEU A 182 5.57 6.52 -21.46
CA LEU A 182 6.63 6.92 -20.54
C LEU A 182 7.36 8.14 -21.10
N ASN A 183 7.51 9.17 -20.29
CA ASN A 183 8.47 10.24 -20.50
C ASN A 183 9.74 9.89 -19.71
N LEU A 184 10.75 9.35 -20.39
CA LEU A 184 12.01 8.92 -19.79
C LEU A 184 13.04 10.05 -19.90
N ILE A 185 13.35 10.67 -18.76
CA ILE A 185 14.24 11.83 -18.69
C ILE A 185 15.47 11.46 -17.87
N ALA A 186 16.65 11.56 -18.48
CA ALA A 186 17.91 11.56 -17.76
C ALA A 186 18.24 12.99 -17.33
N ASN A 187 18.51 13.20 -16.05
CA ASN A 187 18.90 14.49 -15.52
C ASN A 187 20.08 14.37 -14.53
N ASN A 188 20.90 15.41 -14.47
CA ASN A 188 21.84 15.63 -13.37
C ASN A 188 21.45 16.94 -12.70
N GLU A 189 21.00 16.85 -11.45
CA GLU A 189 20.40 17.98 -10.73
C GLU A 189 19.27 18.60 -11.56
N SER A 190 19.43 19.85 -11.99
CA SER A 190 18.44 20.57 -12.79
C SER A 190 18.69 20.50 -14.31
N THR A 191 19.75 19.84 -14.75
CA THR A 191 20.13 19.77 -16.17
C THR A 191 19.62 18.49 -16.82
N ILE A 192 18.83 18.63 -17.88
CA ILE A 192 18.40 17.50 -18.72
C ILE A 192 19.56 17.06 -19.60
N LEU A 193 19.92 15.77 -19.52
CA LEU A 193 21.00 15.15 -20.30
C LEU A 193 20.47 14.41 -21.52
N ALA A 194 19.30 13.80 -21.40
CA ALA A 194 18.60 13.10 -22.47
C ALA A 194 17.10 13.00 -22.14
N ASN A 195 16.27 12.93 -23.18
CA ASN A 195 14.83 12.72 -23.02
C ASN A 195 14.30 11.85 -24.15
N LYS A 196 13.46 10.87 -23.81
CA LYS A 196 12.83 9.96 -24.76
C LYS A 196 11.39 9.65 -24.34
N LYS A 197 10.45 9.87 -25.26
CA LYS A 197 9.06 9.40 -25.10
C LYS A 197 8.95 7.96 -25.63
N ILE A 198 8.40 7.06 -24.83
CA ILE A 198 8.21 5.65 -25.18
C ILE A 198 6.73 5.31 -25.07
N ALA A 199 6.10 5.01 -26.20
CA ALA A 199 4.72 4.58 -26.24
C ALA A 199 4.60 3.14 -25.70
N ASN A 200 3.64 2.92 -24.79
CA ASN A 200 3.27 1.62 -24.26
C ASN A 200 4.49 0.74 -23.86
N PRO A 201 5.30 1.15 -22.89
CA PRO A 201 6.56 0.47 -22.56
C PRO A 201 6.38 -0.99 -22.13
N CYS A 202 5.26 -1.33 -21.47
CA CYS A 202 4.89 -2.70 -21.11
C CYS A 202 3.94 -3.36 -22.12
N GLY A 203 3.78 -2.80 -23.31
CA GLY A 203 2.93 -3.37 -24.36
C GLY A 203 3.32 -4.81 -24.68
N GLU A 204 2.30 -5.61 -24.96
CA GLU A 204 2.37 -7.04 -25.29
C GLU A 204 3.38 -7.34 -26.41
#